data_AF-A0A1F6V8N2-F1
#
_entry.id   AF-A0A1F6V8N2-F1
#
_cell.length_a   1.000
_cell.length_b   1.000
_cell.length_c   1.000
_cell.angle_alpha   90.00
_cell.angle_beta   90.00
_cell.angle_gamma   90.00
#
_symmetry.space_group_name_H-M   'P 1'
#
loop_
_entity.id
_entity.type
_entity.pdbx_description
1 polymer ?
#
loop_
_entity_poly.entity_id
_entity_poly.type
_entity_poly.pdbx_seq_one_letter_code
_entity_poly.pdbx_strand_id
1 'polypeptide(L)'
;MSQSSKHVEWCLNKAKKEITECKKLGKRAKHRGLSKTSTDIGGARKHLAKAEHNLEGITRFKEIGFSDWSMSAGFYCMYHCFLAIAAKFGYESANQACTISLMRLLKESSKIPLEEKFIALL
;
A
#
# COMPACT_ATOMS: atom_id res chain seq x y z
N MET A 1 -8.34 17.13 -13.26
CA MET A 1 -7.73 15.98 -12.53
C MET A 1 -7.97 16.16 -11.04
N SER A 2 -8.43 15.13 -10.33
CA SER A 2 -8.57 15.17 -8.86
C SER A 2 -7.20 15.26 -8.18
N GLN A 3 -7.18 15.69 -6.91
CA GLN A 3 -5.94 15.75 -6.12
C GLN A 3 -5.29 14.37 -6.00
N SER A 4 -6.10 13.32 -5.79
CA SER A 4 -5.64 11.93 -5.72
C SER A 4 -5.01 11.47 -7.04
N SER A 5 -5.60 11.84 -8.18
CA SER A 5 -5.05 11.55 -9.50
C SER A 5 -3.68 12.19 -9.73
N LYS A 6 -3.52 13.48 -9.37
CA LYS A 6 -2.22 14.18 -9.45
C LYS A 6 -1.15 13.52 -8.57
N HIS A 7 -1.51 13.10 -7.36
CA HIS A 7 -0.54 12.48 -6.45
C HIS A 7 -0.15 11.06 -6.89
N VAL A 8 -1.09 10.27 -7.41
CA VAL A 8 -0.77 8.96 -8.01
C VAL A 8 0.17 9.11 -9.21
N GLU A 9 -0.06 10.10 -10.07
CA GLU A 9 0.84 10.40 -11.19
C GLU A 9 2.25 10.74 -10.70
N TRP A 10 2.36 11.59 -9.66
CA TRP A 10 3.64 11.89 -9.03
C TRP A 10 4.33 10.63 -8.49
N CYS A 11 3.59 9.74 -7.82
CA CYS A 11 4.12 8.48 -7.31
C CYS A 11 4.65 7.55 -8.42
N LEU A 12 3.96 7.49 -9.57
CA LEU A 12 4.40 6.73 -10.74
C LEU A 12 5.67 7.33 -11.36
N ASN A 13 5.70 8.65 -11.54
CA ASN A 13 6.84 9.36 -12.10
C ASN A 13 8.08 9.26 -11.20
N LYS A 14 7.89 9.33 -9.89
CA LYS A 14 8.97 9.12 -8.90
C LYS A 14 9.59 7.73 -9.06
N ALA A 15 8.78 6.67 -9.12
CA ALA A 15 9.29 5.32 -9.28
C ALA A 15 10.03 5.13 -10.62
N LYS A 16 9.46 5.66 -11.72
CA LYS A 16 10.10 5.62 -13.03
C LYS A 16 11.48 6.29 -13.02
N LYS A 17 11.59 7.45 -12.37
CA LYS A 17 12.86 8.18 -12.23
C LYS A 17 13.88 7.36 -11.44
N GLU A 18 13.53 6.89 -10.25
CA GLU A 18 14.44 6.12 -9.38
C GLU A 18 14.90 4.80 -10.04
N ILE A 19 13.99 4.09 -10.73
CA ILE A 19 14.34 2.87 -11.47
C ILE A 19 15.31 3.19 -12.61
N THR A 20 15.08 4.28 -13.35
CA THR A 20 15.94 4.69 -14.46
C THR A 20 17.34 5.06 -13.97
N GLU A 21 17.44 5.78 -12.85
CA GLU A 21 18.71 6.11 -12.21
C GLU A 21 19.45 4.87 -11.72
N CYS A 22 18.75 3.91 -11.08
CA CYS A 22 19.37 2.64 -10.67
C CYS A 22 19.96 1.88 -11.88
N LYS A 23 19.21 1.80 -12.99
CA LYS A 23 19.66 1.12 -14.21
C LYS A 23 20.90 1.79 -14.81
N LYS A 24 20.95 3.13 -14.86
CA LYS A 24 22.12 3.88 -15.35
C LYS A 24 23.38 3.59 -14.52
N LEU A 25 23.21 3.34 -13.23
CA LEU A 25 24.30 3.03 -12.30
C LEU A 25 24.65 1.53 -12.26
N GLY A 26 24.05 0.69 -13.11
CA GLY A 26 24.25 -0.77 -13.07
C GLY A 26 23.73 -1.43 -11.78
N LYS A 27 22.84 -0.75 -11.05
CA LYS A 27 22.28 -1.23 -9.77
C LYS A 27 20.93 -1.91 -10.00
N ARG A 28 20.58 -2.84 -9.10
CA ARG A 28 19.24 -3.42 -9.03
C ARG A 28 18.18 -2.31 -8.92
N ALA A 29 17.15 -2.39 -9.77
CA ALA A 29 16.04 -1.46 -9.75
C ALA A 29 15.36 -1.44 -8.37
N LYS A 30 15.21 -0.25 -7.79
CA LYS A 30 14.47 0.02 -6.56
C LYS A 30 13.68 1.32 -6.74
N HIS A 31 12.52 1.41 -6.10
CA HIS A 31 11.75 2.64 -6.04
C HIS A 31 11.09 2.82 -4.67
N ARG A 32 10.67 4.06 -4.41
CA ARG A 32 9.89 4.52 -3.26
C ARG A 32 8.65 5.26 -3.75
N GLY A 33 8.04 4.78 -4.82
CA GLY A 33 6.79 5.28 -5.43
C GLY A 33 5.81 4.16 -5.76
N LEU A 34 4.98 4.38 -6.78
CA LEU A 34 4.11 3.34 -7.39
C LEU A 34 4.73 2.84 -8.68
N SER A 35 4.63 1.55 -8.96
CA SER A 35 4.95 0.97 -10.26
C SER A 35 3.72 0.27 -10.81
N LYS A 36 3.42 0.46 -12.11
CA LYS A 36 2.39 -0.33 -12.78
C LYS A 36 2.96 -1.70 -13.12
N THR A 37 2.21 -2.73 -12.76
CA THR A 37 2.51 -4.14 -13.03
C THR A 37 1.31 -4.81 -13.68
N SER A 38 1.40 -6.10 -13.96
CA SER A 38 0.21 -6.92 -14.18
C SER A 38 -0.51 -7.17 -12.86
N THR A 39 -1.80 -7.52 -12.94
CA THR A 39 -2.54 -8.05 -11.79
C THR A 39 -1.78 -9.23 -11.17
N ASP A 40 -1.51 -9.14 -9.87
CA ASP A 40 -0.81 -10.17 -9.11
C ASP A 40 -1.71 -10.69 -7.98
N ILE A 41 -2.53 -11.70 -8.31
CA ILE A 41 -3.39 -12.37 -7.33
C ILE A 41 -2.57 -13.13 -6.28
N GLY A 42 -1.41 -13.67 -6.65
CA GLY A 42 -0.54 -14.39 -5.72
C GLY A 42 0.05 -13.43 -4.68
N GLY A 43 0.55 -12.28 -5.11
CA GLY A 43 1.00 -11.20 -4.24
C GLY A 43 -0.12 -10.65 -3.37
N ALA A 44 -1.31 -10.46 -3.93
CA ALA A 44 -2.48 -10.04 -3.16
C ALA A 44 -2.80 -11.00 -2.00
N ARG A 45 -2.81 -12.32 -2.26
CA ARG A 45 -3.02 -13.35 -1.23
C ARG A 45 -1.93 -13.35 -0.16
N LYS A 46 -0.66 -13.15 -0.55
CA LYS A 46 0.44 -13.03 0.43
C LYS A 46 0.28 -11.82 1.34
N HIS A 47 -0.21 -10.70 0.81
CA HIS A 47 -0.53 -9.53 1.63
C HIS A 47 -1.72 -9.78 2.56
N LEU A 48 -2.77 -10.46 2.11
CA LEU A 48 -3.88 -10.86 2.98
C LEU A 48 -3.42 -11.76 4.14
N ALA A 49 -2.58 -12.76 3.86
CA ALA A 49 -2.02 -13.61 4.92
C ALA A 49 -1.21 -12.82 5.96
N LYS A 50 -0.49 -11.77 5.53
CA LYS A 50 0.19 -10.85 6.46
C LYS A 50 -0.78 -9.98 7.23
N ALA A 51 -1.88 -9.53 6.60
CA ALA A 51 -2.91 -8.76 7.29
C ALA A 51 -3.56 -9.61 8.39
N GLU A 52 -3.90 -10.87 8.10
CA GLU A 52 -4.44 -11.84 9.07
C GLU A 52 -3.46 -12.07 10.23
N HIS A 53 -2.17 -12.26 9.94
CA HIS A 53 -1.15 -12.38 10.99
C HIS A 53 -1.06 -11.13 11.88
N ASN A 54 -1.12 -9.93 11.29
CA ASN A 54 -1.14 -8.69 12.07
C ASN A 54 -2.43 -8.53 12.88
N LEU A 55 -3.57 -8.98 12.35
CA LEU A 55 -4.85 -8.98 13.05
C LEU A 55 -4.80 -9.84 14.33
N GLU A 56 -4.18 -11.03 14.26
CA GLU A 56 -3.89 -11.82 15.46
C GLU A 56 -2.98 -11.07 16.45
N GLY A 57 -1.96 -10.37 15.91
CA GLY A 57 -1.03 -9.57 16.69
C GLY A 57 -1.70 -8.46 17.51
N ILE A 58 -2.73 -7.80 16.97
CA ILE A 58 -3.49 -6.75 17.67
C ILE A 58 -3.98 -7.27 19.03
N THR A 59 -4.71 -8.39 19.01
CA THR A 59 -5.28 -8.98 20.24
C THR A 59 -4.18 -9.43 21.19
N ARG A 60 -3.17 -10.15 20.69
CA ARG A 60 -2.09 -10.68 21.53
C ARG A 60 -1.33 -9.57 22.24
N PHE A 61 -0.90 -8.53 21.51
CA PHE A 61 -0.15 -7.43 22.11
C PHE A 61 -0.99 -6.67 23.14
N LYS A 62 -2.29 -6.50 22.89
CA LYS A 62 -3.21 -5.89 23.85
C LYS A 62 -3.30 -6.72 25.13
N GLU A 63 -3.45 -8.04 25.02
CA GLU A 63 -3.59 -8.95 26.16
C GLU A 63 -2.36 -8.95 27.08
N ILE A 64 -1.15 -8.85 26.51
CA ILE A 64 0.09 -8.79 27.30
C ILE A 64 0.48 -7.37 27.76
N GLY A 65 -0.38 -6.36 27.52
CA GLY A 65 -0.18 -4.98 27.97
C GLY A 65 0.62 -4.07 27.03
N PHE A 66 0.99 -4.53 25.84
CA PHE A 66 1.78 -3.80 24.84
C PHE A 66 0.87 -3.06 23.85
N SER A 67 0.10 -2.09 24.35
CA SER A 67 -0.95 -1.41 23.57
C SER A 67 -0.43 -0.61 22.36
N ASP A 68 0.77 -0.06 22.45
CA ASP A 68 1.50 0.61 21.36
C ASP A 68 1.83 -0.36 20.21
N TRP A 69 2.26 -1.57 20.55
CA TRP A 69 2.50 -2.65 19.57
C TRP A 69 1.20 -3.17 18.98
N SER A 70 0.13 -3.27 19.77
CA SER A 70 -1.22 -3.58 19.27
C SER A 70 -1.66 -2.58 18.21
N MET A 71 -1.49 -1.28 18.46
CA MET A 71 -1.82 -0.23 17.49
C MET A 71 -0.94 -0.31 16.23
N SER A 72 0.35 -0.58 16.40
CA SER A 72 1.28 -0.80 15.27
C SER A 72 0.85 -1.99 14.40
N ALA A 73 0.45 -3.09 15.01
CA ALA A 73 -0.10 -4.25 14.30
C ALA A 73 -1.40 -3.87 13.55
N GLY A 74 -2.27 -3.06 14.16
CA GLY A 74 -3.48 -2.53 13.52
C GLY A 74 -3.18 -1.71 12.27
N PHE A 75 -2.20 -0.81 12.35
CA PHE A 75 -1.71 -0.06 11.19
C PHE A 75 -1.22 -0.99 10.07
N TYR A 76 -0.34 -1.94 10.38
CA TYR A 76 0.22 -2.84 9.37
C TYR A 76 -0.81 -3.83 8.81
N CYS A 77 -1.82 -4.21 9.59
CA CYS A 77 -2.97 -4.98 9.12
C CYS A 77 -3.68 -4.22 7.99
N MET A 78 -4.09 -2.97 8.23
CA MET A 78 -4.75 -2.14 7.21
C MET A 78 -3.84 -1.87 6.01
N TYR A 79 -2.56 -1.56 6.25
CA TYR A 79 -1.61 -1.31 5.18
C TYR A 79 -1.45 -2.53 4.26
N HIS A 80 -1.39 -3.74 4.81
CA HIS A 80 -1.35 -4.96 4.01
C HIS A 80 -2.64 -5.22 3.25
N CYS A 81 -3.81 -4.90 3.79
CA CYS A 81 -5.06 -4.91 3.02
C CYS A 81 -4.97 -3.99 1.80
N PHE A 82 -4.43 -2.77 1.95
CA PHE A 82 -4.26 -1.85 0.83
C PHE A 82 -3.24 -2.33 -0.21
N LEU A 83 -2.14 -2.94 0.22
CA LEU A 83 -1.18 -3.57 -0.69
C LEU A 83 -1.79 -4.74 -1.45
N ALA A 84 -2.67 -5.53 -0.82
CA ALA A 84 -3.41 -6.58 -1.50
C ALA A 84 -4.32 -6.03 -2.60
N ILE A 85 -5.02 -4.92 -2.33
CA ILE A 85 -5.83 -4.21 -3.32
C ILE A 85 -4.92 -3.69 -4.45
N ALA A 86 -3.81 -3.02 -4.12
CA ALA A 86 -2.86 -2.51 -5.12
C ALA A 86 -2.40 -3.63 -6.07
N ALA A 87 -1.96 -4.76 -5.54
CA ALA A 87 -1.52 -5.92 -6.33
C ALA A 87 -2.64 -6.47 -7.24
N LYS A 88 -3.88 -6.57 -6.72
CA LYS A 88 -5.06 -6.97 -7.52
C LYS A 88 -5.30 -6.03 -8.70
N PHE A 89 -5.09 -4.73 -8.52
CA PHE A 89 -5.27 -3.69 -9.55
C PHE A 89 -4.04 -3.45 -10.44
N GLY A 90 -2.98 -4.27 -10.30
CA GLY A 90 -1.78 -4.14 -11.14
C GLY A 90 -0.86 -2.99 -10.73
N TYR A 91 -0.73 -2.78 -9.41
CA TYR A 91 0.20 -1.81 -8.84
C TYR A 91 1.09 -2.47 -7.80
N GLU A 92 2.38 -2.18 -7.88
CA GLU A 92 3.33 -2.33 -6.78
C GLU A 92 3.48 -0.97 -6.07
N SER A 93 3.41 -0.96 -4.74
CA SER A 93 3.62 0.23 -3.94
C SER A 93 4.74 0.04 -2.93
N ALA A 94 5.65 1.00 -2.86
CA ALA A 94 6.82 0.95 -2.01
C ALA A 94 6.80 1.95 -0.84
N ASN A 95 5.69 2.68 -0.63
CA ASN A 95 5.50 3.52 0.55
C ASN A 95 4.00 3.75 0.86
N GLN A 96 3.72 4.21 2.08
CA GLN A 96 2.36 4.39 2.59
C GLN A 96 1.59 5.52 1.91
N ALA A 97 2.21 6.70 1.73
CA ALA A 97 1.56 7.87 1.12
C ALA A 97 1.07 7.59 -0.31
N CYS A 98 1.87 6.89 -1.09
CA CYS A 98 1.53 6.45 -2.44
C CYS A 98 0.44 5.37 -2.45
N THR A 99 0.47 4.45 -1.47
CA THR A 99 -0.58 3.44 -1.30
C THR A 99 -1.93 4.09 -0.97
N ILE A 100 -1.95 5.03 -0.03
CA ILE A 100 -3.14 5.81 0.35
C ILE A 100 -3.68 6.59 -0.84
N SER A 101 -2.80 7.23 -1.61
CA SER A 101 -3.21 7.99 -2.80
C SER A 101 -3.85 7.09 -3.87
N LEU A 102 -3.32 5.87 -4.04
CA LEU A 102 -3.93 4.87 -4.91
C LEU A 102 -5.30 4.44 -4.39
N MET A 103 -5.47 4.19 -3.07
CA MET A 103 -6.77 3.83 -2.49
C MET A 103 -7.81 4.93 -2.72
N ARG A 104 -7.44 6.20 -2.52
CA ARG A 104 -8.31 7.35 -2.81
C ARG A 104 -8.71 7.41 -4.28
N LEU A 105 -7.76 7.22 -5.20
CA LEU A 105 -8.05 7.21 -6.63
C LEU A 105 -9.00 6.06 -7.02
N LEU A 106 -8.77 4.86 -6.50
CA LEU A 106 -9.63 3.70 -6.75
C LEU A 106 -11.04 3.89 -6.19
N LYS A 107 -11.16 4.50 -5.00
CA LYS A 107 -12.42 4.92 -4.39
C LYS A 107 -13.14 5.97 -5.23
N GLU A 108 -12.47 7.06 -5.59
CA GLU A 108 -13.03 8.14 -6.45
C GLU A 108 -13.51 7.61 -7.81
N SER A 109 -12.85 6.57 -8.31
CA SER A 109 -13.19 5.90 -9.57
C SER A 109 -14.22 4.77 -9.40
N SER A 110 -14.84 4.62 -8.22
CA SER A 110 -15.80 3.57 -7.86
C SER A 110 -15.31 2.14 -8.14
N LYS A 111 -13.99 1.91 -8.09
CA LYS A 111 -13.37 0.59 -8.31
C LYS A 111 -13.36 -0.27 -7.05
N ILE A 112 -13.42 0.35 -5.88
CA ILE A 112 -13.49 -0.32 -4.59
C ILE A 112 -14.55 0.36 -3.70
N PRO A 113 -15.34 -0.40 -2.93
CA PRO A 113 -16.22 0.15 -1.91
C PRO A 113 -15.40 0.40 -0.64
N LEU A 114 -14.78 1.59 -0.54
CA LEU A 114 -13.95 1.97 0.61
C LEU A 114 -14.49 3.25 1.25
N GLU A 115 -14.79 3.19 2.54
CA GLU A 115 -15.22 4.37 3.32
C GLU A 115 -14.03 5.28 3.66
N GLU A 116 -14.26 6.59 3.71
CA GLU A 116 -13.21 7.58 3.98
C GLU A 116 -12.55 7.38 5.36
N LYS A 117 -13.30 6.90 6.35
CA LYS A 117 -12.79 6.66 7.72
C LYS A 117 -11.61 5.69 7.76
N PHE A 118 -11.51 4.77 6.81
CA PHE A 118 -10.40 3.81 6.73
C PHE A 118 -9.13 4.38 6.10
N ILE A 119 -9.22 5.56 5.46
CA ILE A 119 -8.10 6.22 4.78
C ILE A 119 -7.69 7.50 5.54
N ALA A 120 -8.63 8.21 6.15
CA ALA A 120 -8.38 9.47 6.85
C ALA A 120 -7.56 9.32 8.15
N LEU A 121 -7.51 8.10 8.71
CA LEU A 121 -6.80 7.78 9.95
C LEU A 121 -5.33 7.36 9.74
N LEU A 122 -4.84 7.36 8.50
CA LEU A 122 -3.52 6.87 8.08
C LEU A 122 -2.71 7.99 7.40
#